data_AF-A0AA38KK27-F1
#
_entry.id   AF-A0AA38KK27-F1
#
_cell.length_a   1.000
_cell.length_b   1.000
_cell.length_c   1.000
_cell.angle_alpha   90.00
_cell.angle_beta   90.00
_cell.angle_gamma   90.00
#
_symmetry.space_group_name_H-M   'P 1'
#
loop_
_entity.id
_entity.type
_entity.pdbx_description
1 polymer ?
#
loop_
_entity_poly.entity_id
_entity_poly.type
_entity_poly.pdbx_seq_one_letter_code
_entity_poly.pdbx_strand_id
1 'polypeptide(L)'
;MNSVNSSTGLSMFQLRYGRAPRVIPPLTSENVAATSRPDSDSKDALALLTRLLLLESEARDNLYCAKVLQAFHADKSRGPCEIFQVGDLVLLSTLNRRQAYKKAGERRVAK
;
A
#
# COMPACT_ATOMS: atom_id res chain seq x y z
N MET A 1 -13.25 -11.54 0.67
CA MET A 1 -12.09 -12.40 0.33
C MET A 1 -10.83 -11.58 0.63
N ASN A 2 -10.12 -11.90 1.71
CA ASN A 2 -8.94 -11.13 2.13
C ASN A 2 -7.68 -11.91 1.75
N SER A 3 -7.25 -11.81 0.49
CA SER A 3 -6.08 -12.50 -0.01
C SER A 3 -4.79 -11.85 0.49
N VAL A 4 -3.82 -12.68 0.89
CA VAL A 4 -2.48 -12.23 1.26
C VAL A 4 -1.70 -11.92 -0.01
N ASN A 5 -1.03 -10.77 -0.06
CA ASN A 5 -0.19 -10.42 -1.18
C ASN A 5 1.13 -11.20 -1.10
N SER A 6 1.50 -11.91 -2.16
CA SER A 6 2.73 -12.73 -2.22
C SER A 6 4.02 -11.94 -2.04
N SER A 7 4.02 -10.65 -2.43
CA SER A 7 5.20 -9.78 -2.34
C SER A 7 5.42 -9.14 -0.97
N THR A 8 4.35 -8.97 -0.17
CA THR A 8 4.43 -8.31 1.14
C THR A 8 4.12 -9.23 2.31
N GLY A 9 3.62 -10.45 2.06
CA GLY A 9 3.19 -11.38 3.11
C GLY A 9 1.98 -10.90 3.93
N LEU A 10 1.40 -9.75 3.58
CA LEU A 10 0.32 -9.10 4.30
C LEU A 10 -0.93 -8.95 3.43
N SER A 11 -2.10 -9.02 4.05
CA SER A 11 -3.36 -8.72 3.39
C SER A 11 -3.59 -7.21 3.30
N MET A 12 -4.36 -6.77 2.30
CA MET A 12 -4.75 -5.35 2.17
C MET A 12 -5.50 -4.83 3.40
N PHE A 13 -6.26 -5.69 4.09
CA PHE A 13 -6.91 -5.31 5.35
C PHE A 13 -5.88 -5.00 6.45
N GLN A 14 -4.84 -5.81 6.59
CA GLN A 14 -3.77 -5.58 7.57
C GLN A 14 -2.98 -4.30 7.24
N LEU A 15 -2.68 -4.05 5.96
CA LEU A 15 -1.99 -2.82 5.55
C LEU A 15 -2.83 -1.57 5.82
N ARG A 16 -4.15 -1.65 5.65
CA ARG A 16 -5.04 -0.50 5.84
C ARG A 16 -5.38 -0.22 7.31
N TYR A 17 -5.55 -1.28 8.11
CA TYR A 17 -6.09 -1.16 9.47
C TYR A 17 -5.11 -1.58 10.57
N GLY A 18 -3.89 -2.00 10.21
CA GLY A 18 -2.88 -2.42 11.17
C GLY A 18 -3.26 -3.66 11.99
N ARG A 19 -4.29 -4.41 11.60
CA ARG A 19 -4.75 -5.62 12.31
C ARG A 19 -5.32 -6.65 11.35
N ALA A 20 -5.25 -7.93 11.73
CA ALA A 20 -5.93 -8.98 10.98
C ALA A 20 -7.46 -8.84 11.13
N PRO A 21 -8.25 -9.12 10.08
CA PRO A 21 -9.70 -9.15 10.23
C PRO A 21 -10.06 -10.29 11.18
N ARG A 22 -10.77 -9.97 12.26
CA ARG A 22 -11.36 -10.98 13.15
C ARG A 22 -12.85 -11.05 12.86
N VAL A 23 -13.36 -12.26 12.64
CA VAL A 23 -14.80 -12.50 12.79
C VAL A 23 -15.08 -12.33 14.28
N ILE A 24 -15.98 -11.42 14.63
CA ILE A 24 -16.40 -11.24 16.03
C ILE A 24 -16.87 -12.62 16.51
N PRO A 25 -16.26 -13.22 17.55
CA PRO A 25 -16.78 -14.46 18.10
C PRO A 25 -18.22 -14.23 18.58
N PRO A 26 -19.11 -15.22 18.48
CA PRO A 26 -20.49 -15.06 18.95
C PRO A 26 -20.49 -14.58 20.40
N LEU A 27 -21.26 -13.52 20.67
CA LEU A 27 -21.40 -12.93 22.00
C LEU A 27 -22.26 -13.85 22.87
N THR A 28 -21.75 -15.02 23.21
CA THR A 28 -22.33 -15.90 24.23
C THR A 28 -21.91 -15.41 25.61
N SER A 29 -22.79 -15.58 26.60
CA SER A 29 -22.56 -15.15 27.99
C SER A 29 -21.28 -15.73 28.60
N GLU A 30 -20.83 -16.90 28.15
CA GLU A 30 -19.58 -17.55 28.55
C GLU A 30 -18.33 -16.77 28.12
N ASN A 31 -18.35 -16.15 26.94
CA ASN A 31 -17.22 -15.35 26.42
C ASN A 31 -17.05 -14.02 27.17
N VAL A 32 -18.14 -13.48 27.73
CA VAL A 32 -18.15 -12.26 28.56
C VAL A 32 -17.61 -12.56 29.96
N ALA A 33 -17.86 -13.76 30.51
CA ALA A 33 -17.31 -14.18 31.80
C ALA A 33 -15.81 -14.53 31.73
N ALA A 34 -15.33 -15.02 30.58
CA ALA A 34 -13.91 -15.33 30.37
C ALA A 34 -13.03 -14.08 30.20
N THR A 35 -13.62 -12.92 29.87
CA THR A 35 -12.90 -11.64 29.64
C THR A 35 -12.71 -10.80 30.91
N SER A 36 -13.19 -11.25 32.07
CA SER A 36 -12.95 -10.59 33.36
C SER A 36 -11.80 -11.25 34.15
N ARG A 37 -10.59 -11.27 33.58
CA ARG A 37 -9.35 -11.59 34.33
C ARG A 37 -8.42 -10.36 34.31
N PRO A 38 -8.30 -9.62 35.42
CA PRO A 38 -7.73 -8.27 35.40
C PRO A 38 -6.21 -8.21 35.10
N ASP A 39 -5.46 -9.31 35.30
CA ASP A 39 -3.98 -9.24 35.29
C ASP A 39 -3.29 -9.83 34.04
N SER A 40 -3.93 -10.77 33.32
CA SER A 40 -3.37 -11.38 32.10
C SER A 40 -3.49 -10.47 30.88
N ASP A 41 -4.57 -9.70 30.81
CA ASP A 41 -4.94 -8.92 29.63
C ASP A 41 -3.97 -7.78 29.35
N SER A 42 -3.33 -7.24 30.40
CA SER A 42 -2.33 -6.17 30.26
C SER A 42 -1.06 -6.65 29.56
N LYS A 43 -0.56 -7.84 29.88
CA LYS A 43 0.62 -8.45 29.26
C LYS A 43 0.35 -8.84 27.81
N ASP A 44 -0.81 -9.42 27.56
CA ASP A 44 -1.24 -9.80 26.21
C ASP A 44 -1.46 -8.57 25.32
N ALA A 45 -2.02 -7.49 25.87
CA ALA A 45 -2.19 -6.23 25.16
C ALA A 45 -0.83 -5.60 24.81
N LEU A 46 0.13 -5.59 25.74
CA LEU A 46 1.49 -5.10 25.47
C LEU A 46 2.20 -5.94 24.41
N ALA A 47 2.09 -7.27 24.48
CA ALA A 47 2.66 -8.18 23.48
C ALA A 47 2.01 -7.99 22.08
N LEU A 48 0.72 -7.68 22.05
CA LEU A 48 0.02 -7.34 20.81
C LEU A 48 0.55 -6.02 20.24
N LEU A 49 0.66 -4.98 21.06
CA LEU A 49 1.14 -3.67 20.62
C LEU A 49 2.57 -3.73 20.09
N THR A 50 3.48 -4.43 20.77
CA THR A 50 4.86 -4.62 20.29
C THR A 50 4.89 -5.35 18.96
N ARG A 51 4.04 -6.38 18.79
CA ARG A 51 3.90 -7.09 17.53
C ARG A 51 3.37 -6.20 16.41
N LEU A 52 2.43 -5.30 16.70
CA LEU A 52 1.91 -4.37 15.68
C LEU A 52 2.98 -3.38 15.22
N LEU A 53 3.78 -2.84 16.15
CA LEU A 53 4.88 -1.95 15.81
C LEU A 53 5.93 -2.67 14.94
N LEU A 54 6.27 -3.92 15.29
CA LEU A 54 7.17 -4.75 14.48
C LEU A 54 6.63 -4.98 13.06
N LEU A 55 5.36 -5.37 12.94
CA LEU A 55 4.72 -5.60 11.65
C LEU A 55 4.66 -4.31 10.81
N GLU A 56 4.45 -3.17 11.45
CA GLU A 56 4.47 -1.89 10.76
C GLU A 56 5.87 -1.56 10.21
N SER A 57 6.94 -1.76 11.00
CA SER A 57 8.31 -1.58 10.50
C SER A 57 8.62 -2.52 9.34
N GLU A 58 8.28 -3.81 9.47
CA GLU A 58 8.53 -4.81 8.44
C GLU A 58 7.75 -4.51 7.15
N ALA A 59 6.50 -4.05 7.27
CA ALA A 59 5.69 -3.63 6.13
C ALA A 59 6.31 -2.43 5.39
N ARG A 60 6.86 -1.45 6.12
CA ARG A 60 7.53 -0.29 5.51
C ARG A 60 8.80 -0.71 4.76
N ASP A 61 9.62 -1.57 5.36
CA ASP A 61 10.86 -2.06 4.76
C ASP A 61 10.57 -2.87 3.49
N ASN A 62 9.57 -3.75 3.54
CA ASN A 62 9.13 -4.54 2.39
C ASN A 62 8.60 -3.65 1.26
N LEU A 63 7.81 -2.61 1.58
CA LEU A 63 7.34 -1.65 0.57
C LEU A 63 8.49 -0.86 -0.04
N TYR A 64 9.50 -0.51 0.74
CA TYR A 64 10.69 0.17 0.23
C TYR A 64 11.48 -0.74 -0.72
N CYS A 65 11.75 -1.97 -0.30
CA CYS A 65 12.42 -2.99 -1.13
C CYS A 65 11.65 -3.22 -2.44
N ALA A 66 10.34 -3.37 -2.38
CA ALA A 66 9.50 -3.55 -3.56
C ALA A 66 9.60 -2.36 -4.52
N LYS A 67 9.62 -1.12 -4.03
CA LYS A 67 9.81 0.08 -4.88
C LYS A 67 11.16 0.08 -5.58
N VAL A 68 12.22 -0.27 -4.86
CA VAL A 68 13.57 -0.35 -5.43
C VAL A 68 13.64 -1.42 -6.53
N LEU A 69 13.08 -2.60 -6.28
CA LEU A 69 13.02 -3.67 -7.27
C LEU A 69 12.17 -3.29 -8.49
N GLN A 70 11.02 -2.65 -8.27
CA GLN A 70 10.18 -2.14 -9.35
C GLN A 70 10.92 -1.13 -10.22
N ALA A 71 11.63 -0.17 -9.62
CA ALA A 71 12.45 0.80 -10.34
C ALA A 71 13.57 0.09 -11.13
N PHE A 72 14.33 -0.81 -10.48
CA PHE A 72 15.38 -1.58 -11.14
C PHE A 72 14.89 -2.35 -12.36
N HIS A 73 13.77 -3.07 -12.24
CA HIS A 73 13.20 -3.83 -13.35
C HIS A 73 12.59 -2.95 -14.42
N ALA A 74 11.99 -1.81 -14.07
CA ALA A 74 11.47 -0.85 -15.04
C ALA A 74 12.59 -0.16 -15.83
N ASP A 75 13.70 0.17 -15.17
CA ASP A 75 14.86 0.79 -15.81
C ASP A 75 15.68 -0.21 -16.65
N LYS A 76 15.58 -1.53 -16.38
CA LYS A 76 16.30 -2.57 -17.15
C LYS A 76 15.99 -2.53 -18.65
N SER A 77 14.76 -2.22 -19.04
CA SER A 77 14.34 -2.12 -20.45
C SER A 77 14.28 -0.68 -20.96
N ARG A 78 14.68 0.29 -20.13
CA ARG A 78 14.64 1.70 -20.49
C ARG A 78 15.78 2.00 -21.47
N GLY A 79 15.44 2.68 -22.56
CA GLY A 79 16.41 3.19 -23.52
C GLY A 79 17.30 4.30 -22.93
N PRO A 80 18.34 4.72 -23.64
CA PRO A 80 19.19 5.84 -23.21
C PRO A 80 18.33 7.07 -22.92
N CYS A 81 18.59 7.72 -21.78
CA CYS A 81 17.95 9.00 -21.49
C CYS A 81 18.61 10.09 -22.30
N GLU A 82 17.84 10.69 -23.20
CA GLU A 82 18.24 11.92 -23.88
C GLU A 82 18.26 13.06 -22.85
N ILE A 83 19.43 13.69 -22.69
CA ILE A 83 19.61 14.86 -21.83
C ILE A 83 19.38 16.08 -22.72
N PHE A 84 18.20 16.70 -22.59
CA PHE A 84 17.87 17.92 -23.33
C PHE A 84 18.43 19.16 -22.62
N GLN A 85 19.00 20.08 -23.39
CA GLN A 85 19.45 21.39 -22.94
C GLN A 85 18.45 22.48 -23.30
N VAL A 86 18.55 23.61 -22.61
CA VAL A 86 17.72 24.78 -22.91
C VAL A 86 18.07 25.28 -24.31
N GLY A 87 17.09 25.27 -25.22
CA GLY A 87 17.25 25.64 -26.62
C GLY A 87 17.14 24.47 -27.60
N ASP A 88 17.17 23.22 -27.12
CA ASP A 88 17.01 22.05 -27.98
C ASP A 88 15.59 21.96 -28.55
N LEU A 89 15.51 21.64 -29.84
CA LEU A 89 14.24 21.42 -30.54
C LEU A 89 13.85 19.95 -30.43
N VAL A 90 12.79 19.68 -29.67
CA VAL A 90 12.22 18.33 -29.51
C VAL A 90 10.85 18.23 -30.18
N LEU A 91 10.64 17.13 -30.92
CA LEU A 91 9.36 16.86 -31.56
C LEU A 91 8.40 16.23 -30.55
N LEU A 92 7.34 16.96 -30.21
CA LEU A 92 6.27 16.45 -29.35
C LEU A 92 5.27 15.64 -30.19
N SER A 93 5.07 14.37 -29.85
CA SER A 93 3.98 13.58 -30.42
C SER A 93 2.63 14.14 -29.96
N THR A 94 1.85 14.67 -30.89
CA THR A 94 0.49 15.19 -30.63
C THR A 94 -0.60 14.14 -30.85
N LEU A 95 -0.23 12.89 -31.19
CA LEU A 95 -1.15 11.85 -31.65
C LEU A 95 -2.31 11.60 -30.68
N ASN A 96 -2.04 11.57 -29.37
CA ASN A 96 -3.04 11.36 -28.32
C ASN A 96 -3.41 12.62 -27.53
N ARG A 97 -3.01 13.82 -28.00
CA ARG A 97 -3.15 15.07 -27.24
C ARG A 97 -4.59 15.35 -26.82
N ARG A 98 -5.56 15.10 -27.71
CA ARG A 98 -7.00 15.27 -27.41
C ARG A 98 -7.49 14.29 -26.34
N GLN A 99 -7.05 13.03 -26.36
CA GLN A 99 -7.46 12.04 -25.38
C GLN A 99 -6.82 12.30 -24.01
N ALA A 100 -5.54 12.63 -23.98
CA ALA A 100 -4.83 13.01 -22.75
C ALA A 100 -5.46 14.24 -22.10
N TYR A 101 -5.78 15.27 -22.92
CA TYR A 101 -6.45 16.48 -22.45
C TYR A 101 -7.85 16.22 -21.90
N LYS A 102 -8.64 15.34 -22.54
CA LYS A 102 -9.99 14.97 -22.06
C LYS A 102 -10.00 14.09 -20.82
N LYS A 103 -8.96 13.25 -20.61
CA LYS A 103 -8.88 12.32 -19.47
C LYS A 103 -8.48 13.00 -18.15
N ALA A 104 -7.96 14.22 -18.18
CA ALA A 104 -7.53 14.95 -16.98
C ALA A 104 -8.66 15.37 -16.02
N GLY A 105 -9.89 14.85 -16.19
CA GLY A 105 -11.04 15.07 -15.29
C GLY A 105 -11.62 16.49 -15.32
N GLU A 106 -10.88 17.45 -15.87
CA GLU A 106 -11.35 18.81 -16.04
C GLU A 106 -12.24 18.90 -17.28
N ARG A 107 -13.49 19.34 -17.12
CA ARG A 107 -14.44 19.66 -18.20
C ARG A 107 -13.97 20.88 -19.03
N ARG A 108 -12.70 20.92 -19.43
CA ARG A 108 -12.15 21.96 -20.29
C ARG A 108 -12.47 21.62 -21.74
N VAL A 109 -13.73 21.78 -22.12
CA VAL A 109 -14.08 21.88 -23.55
C VAL A 109 -14.03 23.36 -23.90
N ALA A 110 -13.07 23.75 -24.74
CA ALA A 110 -13.19 25.01 -25.47
C ALA A 110 -14.30 24.81 -26.51
N LYS A 111 -15.30 25.70 -26.48
CA LYS A 111 -16.28 25.86 -27.56
C LYS A 111 -15.58 26.29 -28.85
#